data_AF-A0A0C4DPB8-F1
#
_entry.id   AF-A0A0C4DPB8-F1
#
_cell.length_a   1.000
_cell.length_b   1.000
_cell.length_c   1.000
_cell.angle_alpha   90.00
_cell.angle_beta   90.00
_cell.angle_gamma   90.00
#
_symmetry.space_group_name_H-M   'P 1'
#
loop_
_entity.id
_entity.type
_entity.pdbx_description
1 polymer ?
#
loop_
_entity_poly.entity_id
_entity_poly.type
_entity_poly.pdbx_seq_one_letter_code
_entity_poly.pdbx_strand_id
1 'polypeptide(L)'
;MAPKKNPREFFSKGRERGSEQCTQRAMYHNDEHFKDPFSYHPERWLGDPAFAGDHKEAFQPFHLGPRNCLGRNLAYIEMRLILTRVLWNFDLRIAEDSLNWMSKQRIYSLWERGK
;
A
#
# COMPACT_ATOMS: atom_id res chain seq x y z
N MET A 1 12.87 -25.55 5.56
CA MET A 1 13.08 -24.95 4.22
C MET A 1 11.69 -24.72 3.63
N ALA A 2 11.13 -23.52 3.81
CA ALA A 2 9.75 -23.24 3.41
C ALA A 2 9.62 -23.33 1.87
N PRO A 3 8.56 -23.96 1.34
CA PRO A 3 8.40 -24.13 -0.10
C PRO A 3 8.26 -22.75 -0.75
N LYS A 4 9.14 -22.45 -1.71
CA LYS A 4 9.04 -21.26 -2.55
C LYS A 4 7.73 -21.37 -3.35
N LYS A 5 6.67 -20.67 -2.92
CA LYS A 5 5.44 -20.58 -3.69
C LYS A 5 5.76 -20.01 -5.07
N ASN A 6 5.42 -20.76 -6.11
CA ASN A 6 5.67 -20.39 -7.49
C ASN A 6 4.80 -19.17 -7.85
N PRO A 7 5.37 -18.03 -8.27
CA PRO A 7 4.58 -16.84 -8.62
C PRO A 7 3.51 -17.13 -9.68
N ARG A 8 3.73 -18.13 -10.54
CA ARG A 8 2.76 -18.52 -11.59
C ARG A 8 1.49 -19.17 -11.05
N GLU A 9 1.50 -19.79 -9.88
CA GLU A 9 0.32 -20.44 -9.29
C GLU A 9 -0.66 -19.44 -8.67
N PHE A 10 -0.15 -18.30 -8.19
CA PHE A 10 -1.01 -17.19 -7.73
C PHE A 10 -1.83 -16.63 -8.89
N PHE A 11 -1.20 -16.49 -10.07
CA PHE A 11 -1.86 -15.96 -11.27
C PHE A 11 -2.73 -16.98 -12.01
N SER A 12 -2.47 -18.29 -11.90
CA SER A 12 -3.30 -19.30 -12.59
C SER A 12 -4.69 -19.44 -11.98
N LYS A 13 -4.82 -19.31 -10.65
CA LYS A 13 -6.13 -19.32 -9.97
C LYS A 13 -7.00 -18.09 -10.25
N GLY A 14 -6.41 -17.01 -10.76
CA GLY A 14 -7.11 -15.76 -11.10
C GLY A 14 -7.55 -15.65 -12.57
N ARG A 15 -7.31 -16.67 -13.41
CA ARG A 15 -7.64 -16.60 -14.86
C ARG A 15 -9.06 -17.08 -15.18
N GLU A 16 -9.70 -17.86 -14.32
CA GLU A 16 -11.04 -18.42 -14.55
C GLU A 16 -12.19 -17.50 -14.10
N ARG A 17 -11.90 -16.53 -13.24
CA ARG A 17 -12.81 -15.45 -12.86
C ARG A 17 -12.27 -14.17 -13.51
N GLY A 18 -13.13 -13.38 -14.14
CA GLY A 18 -12.72 -12.15 -14.83
C GLY A 18 -11.80 -11.29 -13.96
N SER A 19 -10.95 -10.45 -14.56
CA SER A 19 -9.99 -9.64 -13.80
C SER A 19 -10.72 -8.67 -12.86
N GLU A 20 -11.00 -9.11 -11.63
CA GLU A 20 -11.59 -8.31 -10.58
C GLU A 20 -10.52 -7.34 -10.07
N GLN A 21 -10.70 -6.06 -10.37
CA GLN A 21 -9.85 -5.02 -9.80
C GLN A 21 -10.33 -4.74 -8.38
N CYS A 22 -9.75 -5.42 -7.40
CA CYS A 22 -9.94 -5.06 -5.99
C CYS A 22 -9.31 -3.69 -5.72
N THR A 23 -9.97 -2.89 -4.88
CA THR A 23 -9.42 -1.59 -4.48
C THR A 23 -8.10 -1.79 -3.73
N GLN A 24 -7.13 -0.91 -3.98
CA GLN A 24 -5.82 -0.96 -3.33
C GLN A 24 -5.96 -1.00 -1.79
N ARG A 25 -6.89 -0.20 -1.24
CA ARG A 25 -7.17 -0.18 0.20
C ARG A 25 -7.58 -1.55 0.74
N ALA A 26 -8.46 -2.27 0.04
CA ALA A 26 -8.89 -3.60 0.46
C ALA A 26 -7.73 -4.60 0.45
N MET A 27 -6.88 -4.57 -0.59
CA MET A 27 -5.71 -5.47 -0.67
C MET A 27 -4.70 -5.23 0.45
N TYR A 28 -4.45 -3.96 0.81
CA TYR A 28 -3.46 -3.61 1.83
C TYR A 28 -3.97 -3.88 3.25
N HIS A 29 -5.29 -3.93 3.44
CA HIS A 29 -5.94 -4.14 4.73
C HIS A 29 -6.48 -5.57 4.93
N ASN A 30 -6.09 -6.51 4.07
CA ASN A 30 -6.46 -7.91 4.19
C ASN A 30 -5.49 -8.66 5.12
N ASP A 31 -6.02 -9.29 6.16
CA ASP A 31 -5.28 -10.09 7.14
C ASP A 31 -4.69 -11.38 6.54
N GLU A 32 -5.24 -11.87 5.42
CA GLU A 32 -4.66 -12.97 4.65
C GLU A 32 -3.34 -12.59 3.95
N HIS A 33 -3.10 -11.29 3.74
CA HIS A 33 -1.90 -10.78 3.06
C HIS A 33 -0.91 -10.16 4.04
N PHE A 34 -1.39 -9.48 5.07
CA PHE A 34 -0.57 -8.68 5.96
C PHE A 34 -0.93 -8.94 7.41
N LYS A 35 0.07 -9.29 8.22
CA LYS A 35 -0.06 -9.34 9.67
C LYS A 35 -0.33 -7.95 10.24
N ASP A 36 -1.36 -7.82 11.06
CA ASP A 36 -1.80 -6.56 11.69
C ASP A 36 -1.82 -5.38 10.69
N PRO A 37 -2.74 -5.42 9.70
CA PRO A 37 -2.66 -4.55 8.54
C PRO A 37 -3.15 -3.11 8.80
N PHE A 38 -3.84 -2.89 9.91
CA PHE A 38 -4.34 -1.56 10.31
C PHE A 38 -3.32 -0.74 11.12
N SER A 39 -2.21 -1.37 11.50
CA SER A 39 -1.15 -0.74 12.28
C SER A 39 0.07 -0.40 11.41
N TYR A 40 0.75 0.69 11.77
CA TYR A 40 1.93 1.16 11.04
C TYR A 40 3.20 0.43 11.51
N HIS A 41 3.67 -0.50 10.68
CA HIS A 41 4.83 -1.37 10.93
C HIS A 41 5.91 -1.18 9.85
N PRO A 42 6.85 -0.22 9.98
CA PRO A 42 7.93 -0.01 9.02
C PRO A 42 8.87 -1.21 8.88
N GLU A 43 9.08 -1.95 9.97
CA GLU A 43 9.93 -3.15 10.08
C GLU A 43 9.50 -4.29 9.14
N ARG A 44 8.22 -4.27 8.71
CA ARG A 44 7.68 -5.11 7.62
C ARG A 44 8.55 -5.07 6.36
N TRP A 45 9.12 -3.90 6.07
CA TRP A 45 9.95 -3.64 4.89
C TRP A 45 11.45 -3.71 5.20
N LEU A 46 11.83 -3.75 6.48
CA LEU A 46 13.24 -3.78 6.93
C LEU A 46 13.78 -5.20 7.16
N GLY A 47 12.94 -6.22 6.99
CA GLY A 47 13.35 -7.63 7.06
C GLY A 47 13.18 -8.29 8.42
N ASP A 48 12.31 -7.74 9.28
CA ASP A 48 11.99 -8.34 10.57
C ASP A 48 11.33 -9.73 10.40
N PRO A 49 11.81 -10.79 11.09
CA PRO A 49 11.21 -12.12 11.05
C PRO A 49 9.71 -12.15 11.42
N ALA A 50 9.23 -11.23 12.26
CA ALA A 50 7.85 -11.15 12.68
C ALA A 50 6.86 -10.92 11.53
N PHE A 51 7.34 -10.40 10.40
CA PHE A 51 6.57 -10.05 9.19
C PHE A 51 7.03 -10.86 7.95
N ALA A 52 7.83 -11.91 8.14
CA ALA A 52 8.32 -12.73 7.03
C ALA A 52 7.20 -13.49 6.29
N GLY A 53 6.05 -13.71 6.95
CA GLY A 53 4.87 -14.36 6.37
C GLY A 53 4.00 -13.46 5.50
N ASP A 54 4.27 -12.16 5.44
CA ASP A 54 3.44 -11.24 4.66
C ASP A 54 3.63 -11.41 3.15
N HIS A 55 2.52 -11.34 2.42
CA HIS A 55 2.48 -11.37 0.97
C HIS A 55 2.74 -9.96 0.41
N LYS A 56 3.99 -9.51 0.45
CA LYS A 56 4.41 -8.15 0.06
C LYS A 56 4.10 -7.82 -1.41
N GLU A 57 3.95 -8.84 -2.27
CA GLU A 57 3.56 -8.69 -3.67
C GLU A 57 2.13 -8.14 -3.83
N ALA A 58 1.28 -8.26 -2.81
CA ALA A 58 -0.05 -7.66 -2.80
C ALA A 58 -0.01 -6.12 -2.72
N PHE A 59 1.11 -5.55 -2.27
CA PHE A 59 1.30 -4.10 -2.20
C PHE A 59 1.72 -3.53 -3.56
N GLN A 60 0.75 -3.00 -4.32
CA GLN A 60 0.95 -2.48 -5.69
C GLN A 60 0.51 -1.01 -5.83
N PRO A 61 1.16 -0.05 -5.13
CA PRO A 61 0.76 1.37 -5.15
C PRO A 61 0.86 1.99 -6.56
N PHE A 62 1.73 1.45 -7.40
CA PHE A 62 1.95 1.91 -8.78
C PHE A 62 1.27 1.03 -9.83
N HIS A 63 0.31 0.20 -9.41
CA HIS A 63 -0.32 -0.85 -10.22
C HIS A 63 0.68 -1.90 -10.75
N LEU A 64 0.13 -3.00 -11.29
CA LEU A 64 0.88 -4.10 -11.87
C LEU A 64 0.36 -4.40 -13.28
N GLY A 65 1.24 -4.87 -14.18
CA GLY A 65 0.88 -5.22 -15.56
C GLY A 65 1.23 -4.12 -16.58
N PRO A 66 0.70 -4.20 -17.81
CA PRO A 66 1.10 -3.32 -18.92
C PRO A 66 0.70 -1.85 -18.73
N ARG A 67 -0.20 -1.57 -17.77
CA ARG A 67 -0.66 -0.22 -17.42
C ARG A 67 -0.12 0.24 -16.06
N ASN A 68 1.00 -0.32 -15.61
CA ASN A 68 1.67 0.15 -14.41
C ASN A 68 2.24 1.57 -14.60
N CYS A 69 2.53 2.25 -13.48
CA CYS A 69 3.09 3.59 -13.52
C CYS A 69 4.51 3.56 -14.12
N LEU A 70 4.68 4.18 -15.30
CA LEU A 70 5.99 4.36 -15.92
C LEU A 70 6.94 5.17 -15.03
N GLY A 71 6.40 6.14 -14.28
CA GLY A 71 7.12 7.01 -13.37
C GLY A 71 7.49 6.39 -12.01
N ARG A 72 7.23 5.10 -11.77
CA ARG A 72 7.47 4.45 -10.46
C ARG A 72 8.87 4.72 -9.89
N ASN A 73 9.90 4.57 -10.72
CA ASN A 73 11.28 4.74 -10.28
C ASN A 73 11.59 6.20 -9.93
N LEU A 74 11.09 7.14 -10.74
CA LEU A 74 11.24 8.57 -10.49
C LEU A 74 10.53 8.97 -9.19
N ALA A 75 9.28 8.51 -9.00
CA ALA A 75 8.50 8.78 -7.79
C ALA A 75 9.25 8.32 -6.53
N TYR A 76 9.86 7.12 -6.53
CA TYR A 76 10.64 6.67 -5.38
C TYR A 76 11.88 7.51 -5.10
N ILE A 77 12.55 8.02 -6.13
CA ILE A 77 13.72 8.91 -5.95
C ILE A 77 13.25 10.24 -5.37
N GLU A 78 12.22 10.85 -5.95
CA GLU A 78 11.69 12.13 -5.50
C GLU A 78 11.15 12.06 -4.08
N MET A 79 10.37 11.03 -3.73
CA MET A 79 9.85 10.85 -2.37
C MET A 79 10.99 10.79 -1.34
N ARG A 80 12.08 10.06 -1.64
CA ARG A 80 13.25 9.99 -0.75
C ARG A 80 13.94 11.34 -0.63
N LEU A 81 14.17 12.03 -1.75
CA LEU A 81 14.84 13.34 -1.74
C LEU A 81 14.02 14.39 -0.98
N ILE A 82 12.72 14.43 -1.21
CA ILE A 82 11.81 15.35 -0.53
C ILE A 82 11.80 15.04 0.97
N LEU A 83 11.62 13.77 1.36
CA LEU A 83 11.61 13.38 2.77
C LEU A 83 12.93 13.74 3.47
N THR A 84 14.07 13.42 2.86
CA THR A 84 15.39 13.77 3.42
C THR A 84 15.55 15.28 3.58
N ARG A 85 15.16 16.08 2.57
CA ARG A 85 15.26 17.54 2.65
C ARG A 85 14.34 18.14 3.70
N VAL A 86 13.13 17.60 3.85
CA VAL A 86 12.18 18.07 4.87
C VAL A 86 12.74 17.77 6.26
N LEU A 87 13.20 16.54 6.51
CA LEU A 87 13.74 16.14 7.82
C LEU A 87 15.06 16.84 8.16
N TRP A 88 15.87 17.20 7.18
CA TRP A 88 17.15 17.87 7.42
C TRP A 88 16.99 19.36 7.76
N ASN A 89 16.02 20.04 7.15
CA ASN A 89 15.90 21.50 7.24
C ASN A 89 14.87 21.99 8.28
N PHE A 90 13.97 21.12 8.75
CA PHE A 90 12.85 21.52 9.60
C PHE A 90 12.69 20.61 10.83
N ASP A 91 12.30 21.21 11.96
CA ASP A 91 11.75 20.49 13.11
C ASP A 91 10.22 20.44 12.98
N LEU A 92 9.66 19.25 12.80
CA LEU A 92 8.26 19.05 12.48
C LEU A 92 7.43 18.79 13.73
N ARG A 93 6.30 19.48 13.86
CA ARG A 93 5.26 19.20 14.86
C ARG A 93 3.90 19.11 14.17
N ILE A 94 3.03 18.23 14.66
CA ILE A 94 1.68 18.12 14.13
C ILE A 94 0.85 19.33 14.57
N ALA A 95 0.14 19.94 13.63
CA ALA A 95 -0.83 20.99 13.96
C ALA A 95 -2.07 20.35 14.61
N GLU A 96 -2.66 21.01 15.60
CA GLU A 96 -3.83 20.49 16.34
C GLU A 96 -5.00 20.14 15.41
N ASP A 97 -5.23 20.97 14.39
CA ASP A 97 -6.29 20.73 13.41
C ASP A 97 -6.09 19.46 12.56
N SER A 98 -4.83 19.02 12.41
CA SER A 98 -4.45 17.82 11.66
C SER A 98 -4.62 16.53 12.46
N LEU A 99 -4.93 16.61 13.75
CA LEU A 99 -5.26 15.42 14.55
C LEU A 99 -6.55 14.78 14.03
N ASN A 100 -6.54 13.44 13.95
CA ASN A 100 -7.65 12.63 13.44
C ASN A 100 -8.12 13.04 12.04
N TRP A 101 -7.22 13.53 11.19
CA TRP A 101 -7.56 13.98 9.83
C TRP A 101 -8.34 12.93 9.02
N MET A 102 -8.03 11.64 9.20
CA MET A 102 -8.72 10.55 8.51
C MET A 102 -10.22 10.45 8.84
N SER A 103 -10.65 10.82 10.05
CA SER A 103 -12.09 10.82 10.40
C SER A 103 -12.78 12.10 9.94
N LYS A 104 -12.04 13.19 9.76
CA LYS A 104 -12.54 14.49 9.29
C LYS A 104 -12.61 14.59 7.76
N GLN A 105 -11.83 13.77 7.06
CA GLN A 105 -11.73 13.82 5.60
C GLN A 105 -13.02 13.31 4.95
N ARG A 106 -13.67 14.17 4.16
CA ARG A 106 -14.79 13.78 3.31
C ARG A 106 -14.27 13.12 2.03
N ILE A 107 -14.62 11.86 1.81
CA ILE A 107 -14.27 11.12 0.60
C ILE A 107 -15.54 10.98 -0.25
N TYR A 108 -15.59 11.70 -1.37
CA TYR A 108 -16.70 11.63 -2.32
C TYR A 108 -16.39 10.59 -3.41
N SER A 109 -16.35 9.32 -3.01
CA SER A 109 -16.06 8.22 -3.94
C SER A 109 -17.29 7.73 -4.72
N LEU A 110 -18.50 7.99 -4.22
CA LEU A 110 -19.77 7.67 -4.87
C LEU A 110 -20.62 8.92 -4.98
N TRP A 111 -21.31 9.07 -6.11
CA TRP A 111 -22.35 10.08 -6.25
C TRP A 111 -23.57 9.67 -5.44
N GLU A 112 -23.97 10.52 -4.50
CA GLU A 112 -25.20 10.37 -3.73
C GLU A 112 -26.31 11.14 -4.43
N ARG A 113 -27.38 10.44 -4.88
CA ARG A 113 -28.60 11.15 -5.30
C ARG A 113 -29.20 11.82 -4.08
N GLY A 114 -29.34 13.14 -4.14
CA GLY A 114 -30.18 13.87 -3.20
C GLY A 114 -31.55 13.19 -3.12
N LYS A 115 -32.03 13.01 -1.89
CA LYS A 115 -33.38 12.53 -1.62
C LYS A 115 -34.42 13.45 -2.25
#